data_AF-A0A2K9LLE9-F1
#
_entry.id   AF-A0A2K9LLE9-F1
#
_cell.length_a   1.000
_cell.length_b   1.000
_cell.length_c   1.000
_cell.angle_alpha   90.00
_cell.angle_beta   90.00
_cell.angle_gamma   90.00
#
_symmetry.space_group_name_H-M   'P 1'
#
loop_
_entity.id
_entity.type
_entity.pdbx_description
1 polymer ?
#
loop_
_entity_poly.entity_id
_entity_poly.type
_entity_poly.pdbx_seq_one_letter_code
_entity_poly.pdbx_strand_id
1 'polypeptide(L)'
;MALLLSGCLMQPGNIEANDPYEHIRAEFSQCRAQALKMDASAREHQSVAQYHTAANLFGHCVERYSTYTTVVSADEMLEMQALSILGFIKAGDLQSAEEQLQIMRDAFPDHDLYFSDGSSFVDSIYLLLDTAPTASNNRRLLNVNPTVSAERQRRDYWLQY
;
A
#
# COMPACT_ATOMS: atom_id res chain seq x y z
N MET A 1 -5.37 -68.49 19.53
CA MET A 1 -5.71 -68.09 18.14
C MET A 1 -5.72 -66.56 18.12
N ALA A 2 -4.58 -65.94 17.83
CA ALA A 2 -4.43 -64.48 17.82
C ALA A 2 -4.33 -64.04 16.37
N LEU A 3 -5.30 -63.26 15.90
CA LEU A 3 -5.35 -62.72 14.55
C LEU A 3 -4.39 -61.53 14.47
N LEU A 4 -3.33 -61.67 13.67
CA LEU A 4 -2.47 -60.57 13.23
C LEU A 4 -3.20 -59.82 12.10
N LEU A 5 -3.64 -58.59 12.37
CA LEU A 5 -4.13 -57.68 11.34
C LEU A 5 -2.93 -56.95 10.72
N SER A 6 -2.55 -57.38 9.52
CA SER A 6 -1.60 -56.71 8.64
C SER A 6 -2.06 -55.28 8.34
N GLY A 7 -1.13 -54.34 8.47
CA GLY A 7 -1.37 -52.92 8.24
C GLY A 7 -1.53 -52.55 6.78
N CYS A 8 -2.23 -51.43 6.56
CA CYS A 8 -1.92 -50.50 5.49
C CYS A 8 -1.26 -49.28 6.15
N LEU A 9 0.07 -49.21 6.12
CA LEU A 9 0.78 -47.95 6.28
C LEU A 9 0.47 -47.13 5.02
N MET A 10 -0.51 -46.23 5.10
CA MET A 10 -0.56 -45.13 4.15
C MET A 10 0.61 -44.22 4.48
N GLN A 11 1.70 -44.37 3.74
CA GLN A 11 2.70 -43.31 3.63
C GLN A 11 1.98 -42.04 3.16
N PRO A 12 2.04 -40.92 3.89
CA PRO A 12 1.78 -39.65 3.24
C PRO A 12 2.88 -39.51 2.19
N GLY A 13 2.49 -39.59 0.92
CA GLY A 13 3.34 -39.13 -0.14
C GLY A 13 3.62 -37.66 0.14
N ASN A 14 4.81 -37.35 0.65
CA ASN A 14 5.35 -36.00 0.66
C ASN A 14 5.59 -35.63 -0.80
N ILE A 15 4.53 -35.21 -1.49
CA ILE A 15 4.67 -34.32 -2.63
C ILE A 15 4.92 -32.96 -2.00
N GLU A 16 6.18 -32.66 -1.66
CA GLU A 16 6.62 -31.28 -1.62
C GLU A 16 6.41 -30.78 -3.05
N ALA A 17 5.23 -30.20 -3.30
CA ALA A 17 4.98 -29.44 -4.50
C ALA A 17 5.95 -28.26 -4.41
N ASN A 18 7.07 -28.39 -5.12
CA ASN A 18 8.07 -27.34 -5.26
C ASN A 18 7.34 -26.20 -5.99
N ASP A 19 6.80 -25.23 -5.25
CA ASP A 19 6.07 -24.10 -5.82
C ASP A 19 7.07 -23.30 -6.65
N PRO A 20 6.96 -23.30 -7.99
CA PRO A 20 7.93 -22.62 -8.85
C PRO A 20 8.01 -21.12 -8.58
N TYR A 21 7.03 -20.56 -7.85
CA TYR A 21 6.96 -19.14 -7.47
C TYR A 21 7.41 -18.85 -6.03
N GLU A 22 7.86 -19.85 -5.26
CA GLU A 22 8.29 -19.66 -3.86
C GLU A 22 9.37 -18.59 -3.75
N HIS A 23 10.37 -18.63 -4.65
CA HIS A 23 11.45 -17.65 -4.67
C HIS A 23 10.96 -16.22 -4.92
N ILE A 24 10.03 -16.01 -5.86
CA ILE A 24 9.44 -14.69 -6.13
C ILE A 24 8.67 -14.17 -4.92
N ARG A 25 7.88 -15.04 -4.27
CA ARG A 25 7.16 -14.69 -3.04
C ARG A 25 8.12 -14.28 -1.92
N ALA A 26 9.22 -15.01 -1.76
CA ALA A 26 10.26 -14.69 -0.78
C ALA A 26 10.95 -13.35 -1.09
N GLU A 27 11.31 -13.10 -2.35
CA GLU A 27 11.93 -11.83 -2.76
C GLU A 27 10.98 -10.63 -2.58
N PHE A 28 9.69 -10.78 -2.93
CA PHE A 28 8.68 -9.74 -2.67
C PHE A 28 8.54 -9.46 -1.17
N SER A 29 8.44 -10.51 -0.35
CA SER A 29 8.34 -10.38 1.11
C SER A 29 9.56 -9.64 1.69
N GLN A 30 10.77 -9.95 1.19
CA GLN A 30 11.99 -9.25 1.60
C GLN A 30 11.98 -7.78 1.19
N CYS A 31 11.54 -7.48 -0.04
CA CYS A 31 11.41 -6.10 -0.53
C CYS A 31 10.45 -5.29 0.36
N ARG A 32 9.26 -5.84 0.62
CA ARG A 32 8.26 -5.24 1.51
C ARG A 32 8.81 -5.02 2.93
N ALA A 33 9.47 -6.03 3.50
CA ALA A 33 10.05 -5.92 4.84
C ALA A 33 11.12 -4.83 4.93
N GLN A 34 11.94 -4.66 3.89
CA GLN A 34 12.94 -3.58 3.83
C GLN A 34 12.28 -2.20 3.78
N ALA A 35 11.27 -2.01 2.94
CA ALA A 35 10.53 -0.76 2.83
C ALA A 35 9.82 -0.39 4.15
N LEU A 36 9.14 -1.36 4.78
CA LEU A 36 8.49 -1.19 6.09
C LEU A 36 9.49 -0.84 7.20
N LYS A 37 10.69 -1.45 7.18
CA LYS A 37 11.75 -1.12 8.14
C LYS A 37 12.24 0.32 7.97
N MET A 38 12.40 0.78 6.72
CA MET A 38 12.79 2.16 6.45
C MET A 38 11.69 3.15 6.87
N ASP A 39 10.42 2.86 6.57
CA ASP A 39 9.28 3.69 7.01
C ASP A 39 9.17 3.76 8.54
N ALA A 40 9.37 2.62 9.24
CA ALA A 40 9.42 2.60 10.69
C ALA A 40 10.55 3.48 11.24
N SER A 41 11.74 3.40 10.65
CA SER A 41 12.88 4.26 11.01
C SER A 41 12.58 5.74 10.75
N ALA A 42 11.96 6.06 9.62
CA ALA A 42 11.55 7.41 9.26
C ALA A 42 10.56 8.01 10.29
N ARG A 43 9.62 7.19 10.77
CA ARG A 43 8.68 7.57 11.85
C ARG A 43 9.39 7.84 13.16
N GLU A 44 10.27 6.94 13.59
CA GLU A 44 11.01 7.05 14.84
C GLU A 44 11.89 8.32 14.89
N HIS A 45 12.57 8.63 13.78
CA HIS A 45 13.51 9.73 13.69
C HIS A 45 12.89 11.02 13.12
N GLN A 46 11.60 10.98 12.75
CA GLN A 46 10.91 12.05 12.04
C GLN A 46 11.69 12.58 10.83
N SER A 47 12.31 11.67 10.07
CA SER A 47 13.28 12.03 9.03
C SER A 47 12.63 12.11 7.65
N VAL A 48 12.61 13.32 7.09
CA VAL A 48 12.13 13.60 5.73
C VAL A 48 12.85 12.75 4.68
N ALA A 49 14.18 12.67 4.75
CA ALA A 49 14.98 11.88 3.82
C ALA A 49 14.67 10.37 3.91
N GLN A 50 14.42 9.86 5.10
CA GLN A 50 14.05 8.46 5.28
C GLN A 50 12.63 8.17 4.80
N TYR A 51 11.69 9.09 4.96
CA TYR A 51 10.36 8.95 4.34
C TYR A 51 10.45 8.90 2.81
N HIS A 52 11.27 9.77 2.21
CA HIS A 52 11.52 9.75 0.77
C HIS A 52 12.15 8.42 0.32
N THR A 53 13.12 7.93 1.10
CA THR A 53 13.76 6.63 0.83
C THR A 53 12.77 5.47 0.95
N ALA A 54 11.92 5.46 2.00
CA ALA A 54 10.89 4.45 2.17
C ALA A 54 9.89 4.47 1.01
N ALA A 55 9.45 5.66 0.58
CA ALA A 55 8.52 5.84 -0.52
C ALA A 55 9.03 5.21 -1.83
N ASN A 56 10.31 5.47 -2.14
CA ASN A 56 10.98 4.86 -3.29
C ASN A 56 11.09 3.35 -3.17
N LEU A 57 11.41 2.82 -1.98
CA LEU A 57 11.47 1.37 -1.76
C LEU A 57 10.11 0.71 -1.98
N PHE A 58 9.03 1.31 -1.48
CA PHE A 58 7.67 0.83 -1.73
C PHE A 58 7.33 0.81 -3.22
N GLY A 59 7.57 1.92 -3.93
CA GLY A 59 7.32 2.03 -5.37
C GLY A 59 8.16 1.03 -6.17
N HIS A 60 9.41 0.82 -5.79
CA HIS A 60 10.28 -0.17 -6.43
C HIS A 60 9.75 -1.61 -6.28
N CYS A 61 9.19 -1.96 -5.11
CA CYS A 61 8.56 -3.27 -4.94
C CYS A 61 7.35 -3.42 -5.88
N VAL A 62 6.51 -2.39 -6.02
CA VAL A 62 5.37 -2.43 -6.94
C VAL A 62 5.84 -2.59 -8.39
N GLU A 63 6.77 -1.75 -8.82
CA GLU A 63 7.32 -1.79 -10.18
C GLU A 63 7.88 -3.18 -10.53
N ARG A 64 8.73 -3.71 -9.65
CA ARG A 64 9.42 -4.99 -9.86
C ARG A 64 8.46 -6.18 -9.91
N TYR A 65 7.41 -6.18 -9.09
CA TYR A 65 6.58 -7.37 -8.89
C TYR A 65 5.17 -7.29 -9.50
N SER A 66 4.75 -6.14 -10.04
CA SER A 66 3.39 -5.90 -10.60
C SER A 66 2.92 -6.93 -11.64
N THR A 67 3.85 -7.55 -12.37
CA THR A 67 3.52 -8.55 -13.41
C THR A 67 3.31 -9.97 -12.87
N TYR A 68 3.66 -10.24 -11.60
CA TYR A 68 3.55 -11.56 -10.97
C TYR A 68 2.21 -11.71 -10.22
N THR A 69 1.10 -11.48 -10.90
CA THR A 69 -0.25 -11.43 -10.32
C THR A 69 -0.75 -12.75 -9.74
N THR A 70 -0.15 -13.88 -10.10
CA THR A 70 -0.43 -15.20 -9.51
C THR A 70 0.29 -15.43 -8.19
N VAL A 71 1.29 -14.60 -7.88
CA VAL A 71 2.17 -14.75 -6.71
C VAL A 71 1.88 -13.67 -5.68
N VAL A 72 1.75 -12.43 -6.14
CA VAL A 72 1.46 -11.27 -5.29
C VAL A 72 0.07 -10.75 -5.65
N SER A 73 -0.75 -10.58 -4.63
CA SER A 73 -2.14 -10.15 -4.81
C SER A 73 -2.24 -8.67 -5.21
N ALA A 74 -3.37 -8.31 -5.83
CA ALA A 74 -3.70 -6.90 -6.11
C ALA A 74 -3.73 -6.05 -4.83
N ASP A 75 -4.26 -6.61 -3.73
CA ASP A 75 -4.34 -5.92 -2.44
C ASP A 75 -2.95 -5.59 -1.87
N GLU A 76 -2.00 -6.53 -1.97
CA GLU A 76 -0.62 -6.29 -1.56
C GLU A 76 0.05 -5.19 -2.40
N MET A 77 -0.19 -5.17 -3.72
CA MET A 77 0.33 -4.08 -4.58
C MET A 77 -0.30 -2.74 -4.24
N LEU A 78 -1.61 -2.73 -3.99
CA LEU A 78 -2.35 -1.53 -3.64
C LEU A 78 -1.86 -0.94 -2.30
N GLU A 79 -1.62 -1.79 -1.30
CA GLU A 79 -1.05 -1.38 -0.01
C GLU A 79 0.34 -0.75 -0.19
N MET A 80 1.21 -1.40 -0.97
CA MET A 80 2.57 -0.89 -1.22
C MET A 80 2.54 0.45 -1.96
N GLN A 81 1.68 0.59 -2.96
CA GLN A 81 1.50 1.84 -3.69
C GLN A 81 1.00 2.96 -2.77
N ALA A 82 0.01 2.67 -1.92
CA ALA A 82 -0.52 3.61 -0.95
C ALA A 82 0.54 4.07 0.07
N LEU A 83 1.39 3.15 0.55
CA LEU A 83 2.51 3.48 1.43
C LEU A 83 3.58 4.33 0.75
N SER A 84 3.82 4.11 -0.55
CA SER A 84 4.70 4.96 -1.36
C SER A 84 4.19 6.41 -1.40
N ILE A 85 2.91 6.60 -1.76
CA ILE A 85 2.25 7.92 -1.80
C ILE A 85 2.35 8.63 -0.45
N LEU A 86 2.00 7.95 0.65
CA LEU A 86 2.09 8.52 1.99
C LEU A 86 3.53 8.90 2.37
N GLY A 87 4.51 8.09 1.98
CA GLY A 87 5.92 8.38 2.20
C GLY A 87 6.36 9.67 1.50
N PHE A 88 5.98 9.86 0.23
CA PHE A 88 6.27 11.09 -0.51
C PHE A 88 5.60 12.31 0.11
N ILE A 89 4.33 12.21 0.53
CA ILE A 89 3.63 13.28 1.26
C ILE A 89 4.36 13.65 2.55
N LYS A 90 4.74 12.66 3.36
CA LYS A 90 5.49 12.88 4.60
C LYS A 90 6.89 13.46 4.35
N ALA A 91 7.48 13.19 3.20
CA ALA A 91 8.74 13.79 2.76
C ALA A 91 8.57 15.21 2.19
N GLY A 92 7.33 15.68 1.98
CA GLY A 92 7.05 16.95 1.32
C GLY A 92 7.22 16.95 -0.20
N ASP A 93 7.42 15.78 -0.81
CA ASP A 93 7.54 15.60 -2.26
C ASP A 93 6.14 15.36 -2.85
N LEU A 94 5.35 16.43 -2.94
CA LEU A 94 3.96 16.35 -3.37
C LEU A 94 3.84 15.98 -4.86
N GLN A 95 4.81 16.37 -5.68
CA GLN A 95 4.82 16.00 -7.09
C GLN A 95 4.93 14.48 -7.27
N SER A 96 5.90 13.85 -6.61
CA SER A 96 6.03 12.39 -6.67
C SER A 96 4.79 11.69 -6.08
N ALA A 97 4.18 12.25 -5.03
CA ALA A 97 2.94 11.71 -4.48
C ALA A 97 1.77 11.77 -5.48
N GLU A 98 1.61 12.86 -6.22
CA GLU A 98 0.60 13.01 -7.27
C GLU A 98 0.83 12.03 -8.42
N GLU A 99 2.08 11.91 -8.88
CA GLU A 99 2.47 10.96 -9.93
C GLU A 99 2.14 9.51 -9.51
N GLN A 100 2.47 9.15 -8.26
CA GLN A 100 2.18 7.81 -7.75
C GLN A 100 0.68 7.58 -7.49
N LEU A 101 -0.09 8.61 -7.13
CA LEU A 101 -1.54 8.52 -7.07
C LEU A 101 -2.12 8.25 -8.44
N GLN A 102 -1.64 8.94 -9.49
CA GLN A 102 -2.11 8.71 -10.85
C GLN A 102 -1.81 7.27 -11.29
N ILE A 103 -0.59 6.77 -11.07
CA ILE A 103 -0.22 5.38 -11.34
C ILE A 103 -1.14 4.40 -10.60
N MET A 104 -1.44 4.66 -9.33
CA MET A 104 -2.37 3.85 -8.55
C MET A 104 -3.77 3.84 -9.17
N ARG A 105 -4.29 5.00 -9.60
CA ARG A 105 -5.63 5.11 -10.21
C ARG A 105 -5.71 4.45 -11.58
N ASP A 106 -4.63 4.50 -12.35
CA ASP A 106 -4.59 3.84 -13.66
C ASP A 106 -4.52 2.31 -13.53
N ALA A 107 -3.77 1.81 -12.55
CA ALA A 107 -3.67 0.38 -12.26
C ALA A 107 -4.91 -0.19 -11.55
N PHE A 108 -5.55 0.61 -10.69
CA PHE A 108 -6.66 0.20 -9.83
C PHE A 108 -7.83 1.20 -9.86
N PRO A 109 -8.52 1.35 -11.01
CA PRO A 109 -9.45 2.45 -11.27
C PRO A 109 -10.71 2.46 -10.42
N ASP A 110 -11.10 1.34 -9.81
CA ASP A 110 -12.30 1.21 -8.98
C ASP A 110 -12.00 0.72 -7.56
N HIS A 111 -10.73 0.66 -7.16
CA HIS A 111 -10.33 0.20 -5.83
C HIS A 111 -9.94 1.36 -4.93
N ASP A 112 -10.14 1.15 -3.65
CA ASP A 112 -9.77 2.08 -2.60
C ASP A 112 -9.36 1.30 -1.35
N LEU A 113 -8.48 1.90 -0.55
CA LEU A 113 -8.17 1.41 0.78
C LEU A 113 -8.94 2.27 1.79
N TYR A 114 -9.35 1.64 2.89
CA TYR A 114 -10.01 2.36 3.97
C TYR A 114 -9.11 2.38 5.19
N PHE A 115 -9.00 3.56 5.81
CA PHE A 115 -8.40 3.67 7.13
C PHE A 115 -9.29 2.97 8.17
N SER A 116 -8.75 2.73 9.36
CA SER A 116 -9.49 2.04 10.44
C SER A 116 -10.74 2.78 10.92
N ASP A 117 -10.85 4.08 10.64
CA ASP A 117 -12.03 4.89 10.90
C ASP A 117 -13.07 4.87 9.77
N GLY A 118 -12.83 4.10 8.71
CA GLY A 118 -13.70 3.99 7.54
C GLY A 118 -13.55 5.11 6.52
N SER A 119 -12.62 6.05 6.71
CA SER A 119 -12.33 7.07 5.72
C SER A 119 -11.57 6.49 4.52
N SER A 120 -11.88 7.00 3.34
CA SER A 120 -11.28 6.62 2.07
C SER A 120 -9.85 7.14 1.99
N PHE A 121 -8.92 6.25 1.59
CA PHE A 121 -7.55 6.61 1.30
C PHE A 121 -7.50 7.58 0.12
N VAL A 122 -8.10 7.19 -1.00
CA VAL A 122 -8.06 7.97 -2.26
C VAL A 122 -8.62 9.37 -2.07
N ASP A 123 -9.80 9.50 -1.43
CA ASP A 123 -10.40 10.80 -1.13
C ASP A 123 -9.50 11.63 -0.21
N SER A 124 -8.86 11.00 0.78
CA SER A 124 -7.95 11.68 1.70
C SER A 124 -6.70 12.19 0.98
N ILE A 125 -6.13 11.41 0.05
CA ILE A 125 -4.96 11.83 -0.73
C ILE A 125 -5.33 12.94 -1.71
N TYR A 126 -6.43 12.80 -2.45
CA TYR A 126 -6.94 13.87 -3.32
C TYR A 126 -7.17 15.16 -2.56
N LEU A 127 -7.71 15.03 -1.35
CA LEU A 127 -7.84 16.15 -0.45
C LEU A 127 -6.45 16.69 -0.18
N LEU A 128 -5.55 15.98 0.49
CA LEU A 128 -4.22 16.44 0.89
C LEU A 128 -3.42 17.12 -0.25
N LEU A 129 -3.41 16.55 -1.45
CA LEU A 129 -2.67 17.05 -2.61
C LEU A 129 -3.38 18.22 -3.33
N ASP A 130 -4.65 18.50 -3.00
CA ASP A 130 -5.50 19.48 -3.69
C ASP A 130 -5.81 19.13 -5.15
N THR A 131 -5.72 17.84 -5.50
CA THR A 131 -5.89 17.32 -6.87
C THR A 131 -7.22 16.60 -7.09
N ALA A 132 -8.22 16.82 -6.22
CA ALA A 132 -9.53 16.20 -6.36
C ALA A 132 -10.13 16.40 -7.78
N PRO A 133 -10.64 15.32 -8.43
CA PRO A 133 -11.19 15.41 -9.78
C PRO A 133 -12.29 16.46 -9.88
N THR A 134 -12.39 17.15 -11.02
CA THR A 134 -13.41 18.20 -11.25
C THR A 134 -14.86 17.71 -11.10
N ALA A 135 -15.12 16.40 -11.25
CA ALA A 135 -16.45 15.83 -10.98
C ALA A 135 -16.81 15.85 -9.47
N SER A 136 -15.82 15.86 -8.57
CA SER A 136 -15.99 15.99 -7.13
C SER A 136 -15.75 17.42 -6.62
N ASN A 137 -16.01 18.43 -7.48
CA ASN A 137 -15.93 19.87 -7.15
C ASN A 137 -16.62 20.26 -5.83
N ASN A 138 -17.50 19.41 -5.30
CA ASN A 138 -17.94 19.51 -3.93
C ASN A 138 -17.06 18.65 -3.01
N ARG A 139 -15.88 19.17 -2.62
CA ARG A 139 -14.95 18.56 -1.65
C ARG A 139 -15.62 18.13 -0.33
N ARG A 140 -16.82 18.64 -0.05
CA ARG A 140 -17.68 18.23 1.08
C ARG A 140 -18.27 16.82 0.95
N LEU A 141 -18.19 16.20 -0.24
CA LEU A 141 -18.69 14.85 -0.51
C LEU A 141 -17.61 13.78 -0.34
N LEU A 142 -16.37 14.16 -0.06
CA LEU A 142 -15.27 13.23 0.14
C LEU A 142 -15.43 12.48 1.46
N ASN A 143 -15.22 11.17 1.43
CA ASN A 143 -15.23 10.32 2.63
C ASN A 143 -13.87 10.44 3.34
N VAL A 144 -13.64 11.56 4.02
CA VAL A 144 -12.37 11.85 4.72
C VAL A 144 -12.56 11.88 6.23
N ASN A 145 -11.49 11.62 6.97
CA ASN A 145 -11.50 11.80 8.42
C ASN A 145 -11.90 13.26 8.79
N PRO A 146 -12.80 13.46 9.77
CA PRO A 146 -13.28 14.79 10.16
C PRO A 146 -12.17 15.77 10.57
N THR A 147 -11.10 15.27 11.18
CA THR A 147 -9.92 16.06 11.54
C THR A 147 -9.22 16.57 10.29
N VAL A 148 -8.96 15.70 9.30
CA VAL A 148 -8.32 16.11 8.03
C VAL A 148 -9.18 17.13 7.28
N SER A 149 -10.50 16.93 7.27
CA SER A 149 -11.45 17.89 6.71
C SER A 149 -11.37 19.26 7.39
N ALA A 150 -11.35 19.29 8.73
CA ALA A 150 -11.24 20.52 9.52
C ALA A 150 -9.89 21.23 9.29
N GLU A 151 -8.78 20.49 9.21
CA GLU A 151 -7.45 21.03 8.94
C GLU A 151 -7.39 21.71 7.58
N ARG A 152 -8.04 21.13 6.57
CA ARG A 152 -8.15 21.77 5.26
C ARG A 152 -8.99 23.04 5.30
N GLN A 153 -10.16 23.00 5.92
CA GLN A 153 -10.99 24.19 6.07
C GLN A 153 -10.22 25.32 6.77
N ARG A 154 -9.44 25.00 7.80
CA ARG A 154 -8.57 25.96 8.48
C ARG A 154 -7.54 26.55 7.51
N ARG A 155 -6.85 25.71 6.73
CA ARG A 155 -5.86 26.17 5.76
C ARG A 155 -6.48 27.08 4.69
N ASP A 156 -7.61 26.69 4.13
CA ASP A 156 -8.30 27.46 3.09
C ASP A 156 -8.75 28.83 3.63
N TYR A 157 -9.19 28.92 4.89
CA TYR A 157 -9.49 30.20 5.54
C TYR A 157 -8.27 31.12 5.62
N TRP A 158 -7.11 30.58 5.99
CA TRP A 158 -5.89 31.38 6.15
C TRP A 158 -5.22 31.77 4.82
N LEU A 159 -5.32 30.94 3.77
CA LEU A 159 -4.73 31.23 2.45
C LEU A 159 -5.62 32.13 1.57
N GLN A 160 -6.85 32.43 2.00
CA GLN A 160 -7.73 33.40 1.33
C GLN A 160 -7.39 34.87 1.66
N TYR A 161 -6.47 35.10 2.59
CA TYR A 161 -5.93 36.41 2.99
C TYR A 161 -4.41 36.44 2.87
#